data_AF-A0A914VDX0-F1
#
_entry.id   AF-A0A914VDX0-F1
#
_cell.length_a   1.000
_cell.length_b   1.000
_cell.length_c   1.000
_cell.angle_alpha   90.00
_cell.angle_beta   90.00
_cell.angle_gamma   90.00
#
_symmetry.space_group_name_H-M   'P 1'
#
loop_
_entity.id
_entity.type
_entity.pdbx_description
1 polymer ?
#
loop_
_entity_poly.entity_id
_entity_poly.type
_entity_poly.pdbx_seq_one_letter_code
_entity_poly.pdbx_strand_id
1 'polypeptide(L)'
;MLALSTTIDSYQENGVQGFGNLPNRLKAYVQRYVITDVCPTLVRKAFMEGLINMLTYVLGEMDMTETVQQTWSKIYRVMEQAIIANIVKY
;
A
#
# COMPACT_ATOMS: atom_id res chain seq x y z
N MET A 1 -3.52 -6.48 -8.52
CA MET A 1 -2.81 -7.73 -8.15
C MET A 1 -1.27 -7.60 -8.24
N LEU A 2 -0.67 -7.07 -9.31
CA LEU A 2 0.80 -6.94 -9.42
C LEU A 2 1.48 -6.12 -8.32
N ALA A 3 0.86 -5.04 -7.84
CA ALA A 3 1.48 -4.21 -6.78
C ALA A 3 1.57 -4.95 -5.44
N LEU A 4 0.54 -5.74 -5.11
CA LEU A 4 0.52 -6.53 -3.86
C LEU A 4 1.53 -7.68 -3.93
N SER A 5 1.60 -8.38 -5.06
CA SER A 5 2.60 -9.44 -5.26
C SER A 5 4.02 -8.87 -5.24
N THR A 6 4.27 -7.75 -5.93
CA THR A 6 5.58 -7.06 -5.89
C THR A 6 5.96 -6.61 -4.48
N THR A 7 4.96 -6.23 -3.66
CA THR A 7 5.18 -5.89 -2.25
C THR A 7 5.61 -7.09 -1.44
N ILE A 8 4.88 -8.20 -1.57
CA ILE A 8 5.20 -9.47 -0.90
C ILE A 8 6.59 -9.98 -1.34
N ASP A 9 6.88 -9.95 -2.64
CA ASP A 9 8.15 -10.41 -3.24
C ASP A 9 9.35 -9.47 -2.96
N SER A 10 9.10 -8.28 -2.41
CA SER A 10 10.17 -7.34 -2.02
C SER A 10 10.63 -7.54 -0.58
N TYR A 11 9.95 -8.41 0.18
CA TYR A 11 10.31 -8.76 1.53
C TYR A 11 11.53 -9.69 1.54
N GLN A 12 12.65 -9.23 2.11
CA GLN A 12 13.82 -10.07 2.32
C GLN A 12 13.85 -10.63 3.74
N GLU A 13 13.44 -11.88 3.88
CA GLU A 13 13.31 -12.60 5.16
C GLU A 13 14.66 -12.78 5.89
N ASN A 14 15.77 -12.83 5.15
CA ASN A 14 17.13 -13.08 5.67
C ASN A 14 18.08 -11.87 5.61
N GLY A 15 17.58 -10.68 5.28
CA GLY A 15 18.39 -9.45 5.16
C GLY A 15 17.90 -8.39 6.15
N VAL A 16 18.84 -7.65 6.77
CA VAL A 16 18.61 -6.54 7.73
C VAL A 16 17.68 -5.43 7.19
N GLN A 17 17.25 -5.51 5.92
CA GLN A 17 16.53 -4.46 5.23
C GLN A 17 15.03 -4.70 5.05
N GLY A 18 14.46 -5.88 5.31
CA GLY A 18 13.00 -6.11 5.22
C GLY A 18 12.39 -5.60 3.90
N PHE A 19 11.51 -4.59 3.96
CA PHE A 19 10.91 -3.90 2.80
C PHE A 19 11.74 -2.72 2.25
N GLY A 20 13.03 -2.60 2.57
CA GLY A 20 13.85 -1.42 2.27
C GLY A 20 13.92 -1.04 0.78
N ASN A 21 13.75 -2.01 -0.13
CA ASN A 21 13.72 -1.78 -1.57
C ASN A 21 12.31 -1.63 -2.16
N LEU A 22 11.26 -1.78 -1.34
CA LEU A 22 9.87 -1.61 -1.75
C LEU A 22 9.59 -0.21 -2.32
N PRO A 23 10.09 0.91 -1.74
CA PRO A 23 9.85 2.25 -2.28
C PRO A 23 10.37 2.43 -3.70
N ASN A 24 11.55 1.87 -4.01
CA ASN A 24 12.16 1.95 -5.34
C ASN A 24 11.36 1.14 -6.38
N ARG A 25 10.83 -0.03 -5.99
CA ARG A 25 10.00 -0.88 -6.86
C ARG A 25 8.60 -0.28 -7.07
N LEU A 26 8.02 0.32 -6.04
CA LEU A 26 6.74 1.02 -6.15
C LEU A 26 6.87 2.36 -6.90
N LYS A 27 8.04 3.02 -6.91
CA LYS A 27 8.23 4.31 -7.60
C LYS A 27 7.80 4.29 -9.06
N ALA A 28 8.19 3.27 -9.83
CA ALA A 28 7.79 3.13 -11.23
C ALA A 28 6.28 2.88 -11.39
N TYR A 29 5.68 2.13 -10.47
CA TYR A 29 4.24 1.88 -10.43
C TYR A 29 3.45 3.14 -10.11
N VAL A 30 3.91 3.88 -9.10
CA VAL A 30 3.24 5.10 -8.66
C VAL A 30 3.46 6.22 -9.67
N GLN A 31 4.63 6.38 -10.31
CA GLN A 31 4.78 7.31 -11.43
C GLN A 31 3.76 6.99 -12.52
N ARG A 32 3.59 5.72 -12.90
CA ARG A 32 2.61 5.33 -13.93
C ARG A 32 1.15 5.59 -13.53
N TYR A 33 0.78 5.50 -12.25
CA TYR A 33 -0.60 5.70 -11.76
C TYR A 33 -0.89 7.10 -11.19
N VAL A 34 0.12 7.86 -10.77
CA VAL A 34 0.01 9.29 -10.43
C VAL A 34 -0.02 10.12 -11.72
N ILE A 35 0.54 9.60 -12.82
CA ILE A 35 0.44 10.18 -14.17
C ILE A 35 -0.87 9.79 -14.88
N THR A 36 -1.64 8.80 -14.40
CA THR A 36 -2.98 8.56 -14.96
C THR A 36 -3.94 9.65 -14.48
N ASP A 37 -4.68 10.26 -15.42
CA ASP A 37 -5.81 11.21 -15.31
C ASP A 37 -6.98 10.75 -14.39
N VAL A 38 -6.72 9.94 -13.38
CA VAL A 38 -7.71 9.31 -12.52
C VAL A 38 -7.74 10.05 -11.18
N CYS A 39 -8.94 10.44 -10.77
CA CYS A 39 -9.19 11.13 -9.50
C CYS A 39 -8.47 10.40 -8.33
N PRO A 40 -7.52 11.06 -7.63
CA PRO A 40 -6.76 10.45 -6.54
C PRO A 40 -7.63 9.82 -5.45
N THR A 41 -8.81 10.38 -5.24
CA THR A 41 -9.82 9.89 -4.29
C THR A 41 -10.39 8.53 -4.70
N LEU A 42 -10.54 8.27 -6.00
CA LEU A 42 -11.03 7.00 -6.53
C LEU A 42 -9.98 5.89 -6.34
N VAL A 43 -8.73 6.18 -6.67
CA VAL A 43 -7.60 5.25 -6.47
C VAL A 43 -7.46 4.91 -4.99
N ARG A 44 -7.52 5.92 -4.12
CA ARG A 44 -7.50 5.75 -2.66
C ARG A 44 -8.60 4.82 -2.18
N LYS A 45 -9.85 5.05 -2.62
CA LYS A 45 -11.00 4.24 -2.22
C LYS A 45 -10.82 2.78 -2.65
N ALA A 46 -10.44 2.54 -3.91
CA ALA A 46 -10.22 1.21 -4.44
C ALA A 46 -9.09 0.46 -3.71
N PHE A 47 -7.98 1.14 -3.41
CA PHE A 47 -6.87 0.54 -2.66
C PHE A 47 -7.24 0.21 -1.22
N MET A 48 -7.96 1.12 -0.56
CA MET A 48 -8.44 0.92 0.81
C MET A 48 -9.40 -0.29 0.89
N GLU A 49 -10.38 -0.37 0.00
CA GLU A 49 -11.30 -1.51 -0.05
C GLU A 49 -10.56 -2.82 -0.32
N GLY A 50 -9.61 -2.82 -1.26
CA GLY A 50 -8.77 -3.98 -1.53
C GLY A 50 -7.88 -4.40 -0.34
N LEU A 51 -7.30 -3.43 0.35
CA LEU A 51 -6.47 -3.66 1.54
C LEU A 51 -7.31 -4.28 2.66
N ILE A 52 -8.47 -3.72 2.97
CA ILE A 52 -9.35 -4.24 4.02
C ILE A 52 -9.83 -5.64 3.67
N ASN A 53 -10.29 -5.89 2.43
CA ASN A 53 -10.71 -7.24 2.03
C ASN A 53 -9.59 -8.29 2.16
N MET A 54 -8.36 -7.94 1.79
CA MET A 54 -7.23 -8.86 1.95
C MET A 54 -6.86 -9.07 3.42
N LEU A 55 -6.91 -8.03 4.25
CA LEU A 55 -6.69 -8.16 5.69
C LEU A 55 -7.76 -9.04 6.33
N THR A 56 -9.03 -8.87 5.97
CA THR A 56 -10.13 -9.73 6.40
C THR A 56 -9.89 -11.18 5.97
N TYR A 57 -9.42 -11.41 4.75
CA TYR A 57 -9.11 -12.76 4.27
C TYR A 57 -7.95 -13.41 5.04
N VAL A 58 -6.91 -12.66 5.36
CA VAL A 58 -5.70 -13.18 6.03
C VAL A 58 -5.89 -13.35 7.54
N LEU A 59 -6.51 -12.37 8.20
CA LEU A 59 -6.72 -12.36 9.65
C LEU A 59 -8.00 -13.11 10.05
N GLY A 60 -8.95 -13.27 9.13
CA GLY A 60 -10.29 -13.74 9.43
C GLY A 60 -11.22 -12.61 9.89
N GLU A 61 -12.53 -12.76 9.64
CA GLU A 61 -13.53 -11.73 9.93
C GLU A 61 -13.60 -11.36 11.43
N MET A 62 -13.40 -12.33 12.33
CA MET A 62 -13.52 -12.11 13.78
C MET A 62 -12.42 -11.19 14.34
N ASP A 63 -11.23 -11.24 13.76
CA ASP A 63 -10.09 -10.41 14.17
C ASP A 63 -10.11 -9.04 13.48
N MET A 64 -10.92 -8.90 12.42
CA MET A 64 -11.02 -7.69 11.61
C MET A 64 -12.05 -6.69 12.16
N THR A 65 -11.91 -6.37 13.44
CA THR A 65 -12.75 -5.39 14.15
C THR A 65 -12.65 -3.99 13.54
N GLU A 66 -13.64 -3.14 13.80
CA GLU A 66 -13.66 -1.75 13.33
C GLU A 66 -12.38 -0.99 13.71
N THR A 67 -11.90 -1.16 14.95
CA THR A 67 -10.66 -0.53 15.43
C THR A 67 -9.44 -0.94 14.59
N VAL A 68 -9.37 -2.22 14.19
CA VAL A 68 -8.28 -2.74 13.36
C VAL A 68 -8.41 -2.18 11.94
N GLN A 69 -9.63 -2.09 11.38
CA GLN A 69 -9.87 -1.47 10.07
C GLN A 69 -9.47 0.00 10.05
N GLN A 70 -9.85 0.77 11.08
CA GLN A 70 -9.47 2.18 11.20
C GLN A 70 -7.95 2.35 11.38
N THR A 71 -7.30 1.44 12.09
CA THR A 71 -5.84 1.45 12.26
C THR A 71 -5.14 1.27 10.92
N TRP A 72 -5.50 0.24 10.16
CA TRP A 72 -4.95 -0.01 8.83
C TRP A 72 -5.26 1.12 7.84
N SER A 73 -6.44 1.73 7.95
CA SER A 73 -6.79 2.93 7.19
C SER A 73 -5.82 4.09 7.43
N LYS A 74 -5.45 4.34 8.69
CA LYS A 74 -4.48 5.38 9.06
C LYS A 74 -3.07 5.02 8.57
N ILE A 75 -2.65 3.77 8.71
CA ILE A 75 -1.35 3.28 8.22
C ILE A 75 -1.25 3.49 6.71
N TYR A 76 -2.29 3.10 5.95
CA TYR A 76 -2.35 3.35 4.51
C TYR A 76 -2.21 4.83 4.16
N ARG A 77 -2.88 5.73 4.90
CA ARG A 77 -2.78 7.18 4.66
C ARG A 77 -1.36 7.71 4.86
N VAL A 78 -0.64 7.24 5.88
CA VAL A 78 0.76 7.62 6.10
C VAL A 78 1.63 7.12 4.95
N MET A 79 1.43 5.88 4.48
CA MET A 79 2.16 5.33 3.33
C MET A 79 1.88 6.12 2.04
N GLU A 80 0.60 6.44 1.78
CA GLU A 80 0.19 7.27 0.64
C GLU A 80 0.91 8.62 0.64
N GLN A 81 0.93 9.31 1.79
CA GLN A 81 1.63 10.60 1.92
C GLN A 81 3.15 10.47 1.74
N ALA A 82 3.76 9.42 2.29
CA ALA A 82 5.20 9.16 2.12
C ALA A 82 5.57 8.90 0.66
N ILE A 83 4.72 8.16 -0.07
CA ILE A 83 4.87 7.90 -1.50
C ILE A 83 4.79 9.21 -2.30
N ILE A 84 3.76 10.04 -2.04
CA ILE A 84 3.59 11.34 -2.70
C ILE A 84 4.79 12.25 -2.41
N ALA A 85 5.20 12.36 -1.15
CA ALA A 85 6.34 13.20 -0.75
C ALA A 85 7.67 12.75 -1.39
N ASN A 86 7.89 11.44 -1.54
CA ASN A 86 9.07 10.89 -2.22
C ASN A 86 9.04 11.12 -3.74
N ILE A 87 7.86 11.31 -4.34
CA ILE A 87 7.71 11.66 -5.76
C ILE A 87 7.94 13.15 -5.99
N VAL A 88 7.46 14.02 -5.08
CA VAL A 88 7.60 15.48 -5.21
C VAL A 88 9.04 15.97 -4.99
N LYS A 89 9.89 15.20 -4.30
CA LYS A 89 11.31 15.54 -4.08
C LYS A 89 12.27 15.15 -5.21
N TYR A 90 11.78 14.65 -6.36
CA TYR A 90 12.58 14.28 -7.53
C TYR A 90 12.06 14.93 -8.81
#